data_AF-A0A800ANW3-F1
#
_entry.id   AF-A0A800ANW3-F1
#
_cell.length_a   1.000
_cell.length_b   1.000
_cell.length_c   1.000
_cell.angle_alpha   90.00
_cell.angle_beta   90.00
_cell.angle_gamma   90.00
#
_symmetry.space_group_name_H-M   'P 1'
#
loop_
_entity.id
_entity.type
_entity.pdbx_description
1 polymer ?
#
loop_
_entity_poly.entity_id
_entity_poly.type
_entity_poly.pdbx_seq_one_letter_code
_entity_poly.pdbx_strand_id
1 'polypeptide(L)'
;MTKNIELDYIIANPKACKENRRYIDYDLNRSFSKASLAQDSHIYEFERAKVLHERLKDSYFLIDLHTTTANMGLTIVLSKDDLISNSLAKRLSYEFDDIKILRWFSNIQGDFINSVVKHSITLEVGPICQGVLDPKIFFKCEEIVKRAVEILDSNDLELDKKVEVFDIVKTVDFPREDGKILAMIHPDLIGKDYSLLKSKDPIFLDFNKNTIYYDQEPMYAVFINEAAYYEKNIAFCLCKKSII
;
A
#
# COMPACT_ATOMS: atom_id res chain seq x y z
N MET A 1 6.49 -19.82 -25.56
CA MET A 1 6.86 -18.62 -26.34
C MET A 1 7.15 -17.54 -25.32
N THR A 2 8.42 -17.17 -25.15
CA THR A 2 8.80 -15.99 -24.35
C THR A 2 8.10 -14.79 -24.97
N LYS A 3 7.20 -14.17 -24.22
CA LYS A 3 6.59 -12.91 -24.64
C LYS A 3 7.62 -11.86 -24.31
N ASN A 4 8.31 -11.29 -25.29
CA ASN A 4 9.24 -10.19 -25.06
C ASN A 4 8.44 -9.02 -24.43
N ILE A 5 8.48 -8.87 -23.11
CA ILE A 5 7.72 -7.84 -22.40
C ILE A 5 8.35 -6.48 -22.72
N GLU A 6 7.57 -5.56 -23.28
CA GLU A 6 7.95 -4.16 -23.40
C GLU A 6 7.74 -3.47 -22.04
N LEU A 7 8.78 -2.81 -21.55
CA LEU A 7 8.75 -2.08 -20.28
C LEU A 7 8.54 -0.59 -20.55
N ASP A 8 7.45 -0.05 -19.99
CA ASP A 8 7.21 1.39 -19.93
C ASP A 8 7.40 1.91 -18.50
N TYR A 9 8.18 2.98 -18.37
CA TYR A 9 8.48 3.62 -17.08
C TYR A 9 7.79 4.98 -16.99
N ILE A 10 7.18 5.25 -15.84
CA ILE A 10 6.41 6.47 -15.64
C ILE A 10 6.60 7.05 -14.25
N ILE A 11 6.87 8.36 -14.20
CA ILE A 11 6.69 9.14 -12.98
C ILE A 11 5.20 9.48 -12.88
N ALA A 12 4.49 8.81 -11.97
CA ALA A 12 3.03 8.96 -11.85
C ALA A 12 2.64 10.41 -11.52
N ASN A 13 3.28 11.05 -10.54
CA ASN A 13 3.01 12.43 -10.17
C ASN A 13 4.25 13.35 -10.34
N PRO A 14 4.52 13.86 -11.56
CA PRO A 14 5.74 14.62 -11.83
C PRO A 14 5.80 15.98 -11.11
N LYS A 15 4.67 16.67 -10.91
CA LYS A 15 4.70 17.95 -10.18
C LYS A 15 4.96 17.73 -8.68
N ALA A 16 4.26 16.80 -8.04
CA ALA A 16 4.47 16.52 -6.63
C ALA A 16 5.89 15.99 -6.36
N CYS A 17 6.42 15.16 -7.27
CA CYS A 17 7.82 14.72 -7.23
C CYS A 17 8.80 15.90 -7.28
N LYS A 18 8.59 16.87 -8.18
CA LYS A 18 9.41 18.09 -8.27
C LYS A 18 9.36 18.93 -6.99
N GLU A 19 8.22 18.97 -6.31
CA GLU A 19 8.05 19.71 -5.04
C GLU A 19 8.44 18.89 -3.80
N ASN A 20 8.83 17.63 -3.96
CA ASN A 20 9.07 16.68 -2.87
C ASN A 20 7.89 16.60 -1.89
N ARG A 21 6.68 16.48 -2.45
CA ARG A 21 5.41 16.37 -1.70
C ARG A 21 4.66 15.13 -2.15
N ARG A 22 3.74 14.65 -1.31
CA ARG A 22 2.86 13.52 -1.64
C ARG A 22 1.96 13.85 -2.85
N TYR A 23 1.39 15.05 -2.86
CA TYR A 23 0.53 15.56 -3.93
C TYR A 23 0.53 17.10 -3.93
N ILE A 24 0.01 17.71 -4.99
CA ILE A 24 -0.15 19.16 -5.15
C ILE A 24 -1.51 19.60 -4.59
N ASP A 25 -2.61 19.12 -5.18
CA ASP A 25 -3.97 19.54 -4.85
C ASP A 25 -4.79 18.43 -4.18
N TYR A 26 -4.66 17.19 -4.65
CA TYR A 26 -5.38 16.04 -4.11
C TYR A 26 -4.58 14.74 -4.20
N ASP A 27 -4.88 13.74 -3.38
CA ASP A 27 -4.17 12.46 -3.44
C ASP A 27 -4.38 11.76 -4.80
N LEU A 28 -3.30 11.64 -5.61
CA LEU A 28 -3.37 11.00 -6.93
C LEU A 28 -3.88 9.57 -6.83
N ASN A 29 -3.47 8.83 -5.80
CA ASN A 29 -3.93 7.45 -5.59
C ASN A 29 -5.32 7.40 -4.92
N ARG A 30 -6.10 8.48 -5.03
CA ARG A 30 -7.55 8.55 -4.73
C ARG A 30 -8.33 9.24 -5.87
N SER A 31 -7.69 9.41 -7.03
CA SER A 31 -8.20 10.25 -8.13
C SER A 31 -8.70 9.45 -9.34
N PHE A 32 -8.76 8.11 -9.25
CA PHE A 32 -9.11 7.24 -10.38
C PHE A 32 -10.59 6.80 -10.40
N SER A 33 -11.40 7.32 -9.46
CA SER A 33 -12.84 7.06 -9.43
C SER A 33 -13.51 7.55 -10.73
N LYS A 34 -14.62 6.92 -11.13
CA LYS A 34 -15.40 7.38 -12.30
C LYS A 34 -15.82 8.85 -12.15
N ALA A 35 -16.16 9.28 -10.94
CA ALA A 35 -16.54 10.65 -10.66
C ALA A 35 -15.36 11.61 -10.86
N SER A 36 -14.18 11.29 -10.31
CA SER A 36 -12.95 12.08 -10.46
C SER A 36 -12.50 12.18 -11.91
N LEU A 37 -12.55 11.08 -12.67
CA LEU A 37 -12.17 11.05 -14.09
C LEU A 37 -13.16 11.79 -15.00
N ALA A 38 -14.44 11.85 -14.64
CA ALA A 38 -15.47 12.59 -15.38
C ALA A 38 -15.53 14.08 -15.00
N GLN A 39 -14.91 14.47 -13.88
CA GLN A 39 -14.97 15.83 -13.38
C GLN A 39 -14.03 16.74 -14.17
N ASP A 40 -14.57 17.82 -14.74
CA ASP A 40 -13.76 18.96 -15.17
C ASP A 40 -13.37 19.75 -13.91
N SER A 41 -12.07 19.76 -13.61
CA SER A 41 -11.54 20.34 -12.38
C SER A 41 -10.20 21.01 -12.65
N HIS A 42 -9.89 22.03 -11.85
CA HIS A 42 -8.55 22.60 -11.80
C HIS A 42 -7.61 21.85 -10.85
N ILE A 43 -8.10 20.81 -10.16
CA ILE A 43 -7.30 19.92 -9.32
C ILE A 43 -6.32 19.15 -10.21
N TYR A 44 -5.03 19.41 -10.02
CA TYR A 44 -3.97 18.86 -10.84
C TYR A 44 -4.00 17.32 -10.88
N GLU A 45 -4.20 16.65 -9.76
CA GLU A 45 -4.22 15.19 -9.72
C GLU A 45 -5.40 14.54 -10.45
N PHE A 46 -6.54 15.23 -10.60
CA PHE A 46 -7.66 14.72 -11.40
C PHE A 46 -7.33 14.76 -12.89
N GLU A 47 -6.74 15.87 -13.36
CA GLU A 47 -6.24 15.98 -14.73
C GLU A 47 -5.10 14.99 -14.99
N ARG A 48 -4.21 14.80 -14.02
CA ARG A 48 -3.14 13.80 -14.12
C ARG A 48 -3.70 12.37 -14.17
N ALA A 49 -4.73 12.06 -13.38
CA ALA A 49 -5.39 10.76 -13.40
C ALA A 49 -6.00 10.45 -14.78
N LYS A 50 -6.60 11.43 -15.48
CA LYS A 50 -7.08 11.26 -16.87
C LYS A 50 -5.94 10.87 -17.83
N VAL A 51 -4.80 11.56 -17.75
CA VAL A 51 -3.62 11.25 -18.58
C VAL A 51 -3.08 9.84 -18.28
N LEU A 52 -2.99 9.47 -17.01
CA LEU A 52 -2.53 8.14 -16.60
C LEU A 52 -3.51 7.05 -17.00
N HIS A 53 -4.81 7.31 -16.87
CA HIS A 53 -5.86 6.39 -17.31
C HIS A 53 -5.67 6.04 -18.79
N GLU A 54 -5.54 7.04 -19.67
CA GLU A 54 -5.37 6.81 -21.10
C GLU A 54 -4.05 6.12 -21.45
N ARG A 55 -2.95 6.39 -20.72
CA ARG A 55 -1.65 5.74 -20.96
C ARG A 55 -1.63 4.28 -20.49
N LEU A 56 -2.36 3.97 -19.42
CA LEU A 56 -2.30 2.66 -18.75
C LEU A 56 -3.42 1.71 -19.18
N LYS A 57 -4.51 2.17 -19.82
CA LYS A 57 -5.68 1.34 -20.13
C LYS A 57 -5.38 0.06 -20.93
N ASP A 58 -4.34 0.09 -21.77
CA ASP A 58 -3.94 -1.04 -22.62
C ASP A 58 -2.73 -1.82 -22.03
N SER A 59 -2.22 -1.39 -20.86
CA SER A 59 -1.12 -2.07 -20.19
C SER A 59 -1.57 -3.42 -19.64
N TYR A 60 -0.79 -4.46 -19.89
CA TYR A 60 -1.07 -5.81 -19.40
C TYR A 60 -0.94 -5.91 -17.87
N PHE A 61 0.09 -5.27 -17.31
CA PHE A 61 0.43 -5.36 -15.90
C PHE A 61 0.99 -4.01 -15.41
N LEU A 62 0.63 -3.59 -14.18
CA LEU A 62 1.22 -2.42 -13.51
C LEU A 62 1.96 -2.85 -12.23
N ILE A 63 3.20 -2.42 -12.08
CA ILE A 63 3.91 -2.45 -10.80
C ILE A 63 3.97 -1.00 -10.29
N ASP A 64 3.22 -0.72 -9.23
CA ASP A 64 3.19 0.60 -8.60
C ASP A 64 4.10 0.61 -7.36
N LEU A 65 4.95 1.62 -7.23
CA LEU A 65 6.00 1.65 -6.20
C LEU A 65 5.67 2.68 -5.12
N HIS A 66 5.58 2.24 -3.88
CA HIS A 66 5.24 3.05 -2.72
C HIS A 66 6.25 2.88 -1.60
N THR A 67 6.33 3.91 -0.77
CA THR A 67 7.06 3.89 0.48
C THR A 67 6.17 4.37 1.60
N THR A 68 6.38 3.83 2.80
CA THR A 68 5.61 4.16 4.00
C THR A 68 6.53 4.48 5.17
N THR A 69 6.07 5.38 6.05
CA THR A 69 6.76 5.65 7.32
C THR A 69 6.50 4.56 8.36
N ALA A 70 5.50 3.70 8.15
CA ALA A 70 5.21 2.54 9.00
C ALA A 70 6.25 1.43 8.82
N ASN A 71 6.46 0.59 9.83
CA ASN A 71 7.47 -0.47 9.80
C ASN A 71 6.96 -1.73 9.09
N MET A 72 6.41 -1.55 7.89
CA MET A 72 5.78 -2.61 7.10
C MET A 72 6.78 -3.67 6.62
N GLY A 73 8.06 -3.34 6.51
CA GLY A 73 9.02 -4.14 5.77
C GLY A 73 8.68 -4.13 4.28
N LEU A 74 9.05 -5.20 3.58
CA LEU A 74 8.66 -5.40 2.18
C LEU A 74 7.25 -5.97 2.12
N THR A 75 6.34 -5.23 1.50
CA THR A 75 4.93 -5.62 1.40
C THR A 75 4.46 -5.52 -0.05
N ILE A 76 3.87 -6.60 -0.55
CA ILE A 76 3.09 -6.56 -1.78
C ILE A 76 1.63 -6.30 -1.41
N VAL A 77 1.11 -5.15 -1.82
CA VAL A 77 -0.29 -4.79 -1.62
C VAL A 77 -1.09 -5.18 -2.87
N LEU A 78 -2.12 -6.00 -2.68
CA LEU A 78 -3.09 -6.39 -3.68
C LEU A 78 -4.39 -5.61 -3.45
N SER A 79 -4.77 -4.78 -4.42
CA SER A 79 -6.01 -3.98 -4.36
C SER A 79 -7.19 -4.64 -5.07
N LYS A 80 -6.96 -5.75 -5.79
CA LYS A 80 -7.99 -6.54 -6.48
C LYS A 80 -7.66 -8.03 -6.36
N ASP A 81 -8.71 -8.84 -6.39
CA ASP A 81 -8.58 -10.28 -6.45
C ASP A 81 -8.52 -10.75 -7.90
N ASP A 82 -7.32 -10.90 -8.44
CA ASP A 82 -7.10 -11.47 -9.77
C ASP A 82 -5.96 -12.49 -9.76
N LEU A 83 -6.08 -13.53 -10.59
CA LEU A 83 -5.20 -14.68 -10.56
C LEU A 83 -3.73 -14.34 -10.81
N ILE A 84 -3.44 -13.45 -11.76
CA ILE A 84 -2.06 -13.17 -12.18
C ILE A 84 -1.34 -12.35 -11.10
N SER A 85 -1.99 -11.32 -10.56
CA SER A 85 -1.41 -10.52 -9.47
C SER A 85 -1.21 -11.35 -8.21
N ASN A 86 -2.18 -12.19 -7.84
CA ASN A 86 -2.06 -13.11 -6.72
C ASN A 86 -0.92 -14.11 -6.92
N SER A 87 -0.82 -14.74 -8.10
CA SER A 87 0.26 -15.68 -8.42
C SER A 87 1.64 -15.02 -8.37
N LEU A 88 1.78 -13.81 -8.93
CA LEU A 88 3.03 -13.06 -8.87
C LEU A 88 3.42 -12.72 -7.43
N ALA A 89 2.48 -12.19 -6.65
CA ALA A 89 2.70 -11.85 -5.25
C ALA A 89 3.11 -13.08 -4.43
N LYS A 90 2.42 -14.19 -4.64
CA LYS A 90 2.71 -15.49 -4.01
C LYS A 90 4.09 -16.01 -4.39
N ARG A 91 4.49 -15.92 -5.66
CA ARG A 91 5.82 -16.33 -6.11
C ARG A 91 6.92 -15.49 -5.50
N LEU A 92 6.77 -14.17 -5.52
CA LEU A 92 7.72 -13.24 -4.91
C LEU A 92 7.81 -13.46 -3.39
N SER A 93 6.69 -13.60 -2.68
CA SER A 93 6.69 -13.88 -1.24
C SER A 93 7.33 -15.22 -0.87
N TYR A 94 7.29 -16.20 -1.77
CA TYR A 94 7.97 -17.47 -1.56
C TYR A 94 9.48 -17.42 -1.85
N GLU A 95 9.91 -16.63 -2.85
CA GLU A 95 11.33 -16.48 -3.19
C GLU A 95 12.06 -15.50 -2.26
N PHE A 96 11.33 -14.54 -1.69
CA PHE A 96 11.83 -13.55 -0.74
C PHE A 96 11.10 -13.69 0.59
N ASP A 97 11.71 -14.40 1.54
CA ASP A 97 11.14 -14.74 2.86
C ASP A 97 10.68 -13.53 3.69
N ASP A 98 11.17 -12.32 3.36
CA ASP A 98 10.85 -11.06 4.01
C ASP A 98 9.67 -10.31 3.39
N ILE A 99 9.15 -10.77 2.24
CA ILE A 99 7.98 -10.16 1.59
C ILE A 99 6.68 -10.71 2.18
N LYS A 100 5.85 -9.79 2.65
CA LYS A 100 4.47 -10.09 3.09
C LYS A 100 3.47 -9.71 2.01
N ILE A 101 2.34 -10.40 1.98
CA ILE A 101 1.22 -10.07 1.10
C ILE A 101 0.10 -9.43 1.93
N LEU A 102 -0.30 -8.23 1.54
CA LEU A 102 -1.39 -7.48 2.13
C LEU A 102 -2.51 -7.31 1.11
N ARG A 103 -3.72 -7.76 1.44
CA ARG A 103 -4.90 -7.61 0.58
C ARG A 103 -5.74 -6.45 1.09
N TRP A 104 -5.90 -5.44 0.26
CA TRP A 104 -6.75 -4.28 0.48
C TRP A 104 -7.79 -4.18 -0.63
N PHE A 105 -8.72 -5.12 -0.62
CA PHE A 105 -9.87 -5.11 -1.52
C PHE A 105 -10.88 -4.09 -1.03
N SER A 106 -10.59 -2.81 -1.26
CA SER A 106 -11.53 -1.72 -1.02
C SER A 106 -12.84 -2.02 -1.75
N ASN A 107 -13.97 -1.90 -1.06
CA ASN A 107 -15.30 -1.97 -1.68
C ASN A 107 -15.57 -0.78 -2.63
N ILE A 108 -14.72 0.26 -2.58
CA ILE A 108 -14.75 1.38 -3.53
C ILE A 108 -13.83 1.02 -4.69
N GLN A 109 -14.37 0.19 -5.59
CA GLN A 109 -13.73 -0.15 -6.85
C GLN A 109 -13.53 1.14 -7.67
N GLY A 110 -12.28 1.60 -7.79
CA GLY A 110 -11.96 2.72 -8.69
C GLY A 110 -10.91 3.71 -8.19
N ASP A 111 -10.65 3.83 -6.88
CA ASP A 111 -9.94 5.04 -6.42
C ASP A 111 -8.41 5.01 -6.59
N PHE A 112 -7.82 3.82 -6.74
CA PHE A 112 -6.36 3.65 -6.90
C PHE A 112 -5.92 3.64 -8.35
N ILE A 113 -4.65 3.96 -8.64
CA ILE A 113 -4.07 3.85 -9.99
C ILE A 113 -4.12 2.41 -10.52
N ASN A 114 -3.97 1.43 -9.62
CA ASN A 114 -4.13 0.01 -9.91
C ASN A 114 -5.50 -0.31 -10.52
N SER A 115 -6.53 0.51 -10.25
CA SER A 115 -7.89 0.31 -10.79
C SER A 115 -7.94 0.34 -12.32
N VAL A 116 -7.01 1.05 -12.96
CA VAL A 116 -6.96 1.27 -14.41
C VAL A 116 -6.62 0.01 -15.20
N VAL A 117 -5.72 -0.84 -14.67
CA VAL A 117 -5.23 -2.02 -15.37
C VAL A 117 -5.89 -3.30 -14.87
N LYS A 118 -5.84 -4.37 -15.67
CA LYS A 118 -6.40 -5.67 -15.26
C LYS A 118 -5.59 -6.34 -14.16
N HIS A 119 -4.26 -6.31 -14.28
CA HIS A 119 -3.34 -6.98 -13.36
C HIS A 119 -2.37 -5.96 -12.78
N SER A 120 -2.14 -6.01 -11.48
CA SER A 120 -1.20 -5.11 -10.82
C SER A 120 -0.78 -5.59 -9.45
N ILE A 121 0.44 -5.21 -9.06
CA ILE A 121 0.86 -5.20 -7.66
C ILE A 121 1.29 -3.80 -7.26
N THR A 122 1.16 -3.49 -5.98
CA THR A 122 1.87 -2.37 -5.37
C THR A 122 2.99 -2.93 -4.51
N LEU A 123 4.23 -2.51 -4.75
CA LEU A 123 5.35 -2.78 -3.86
C LEU A 123 5.46 -1.62 -2.87
N GLU A 124 5.09 -1.88 -1.62
CA GLU A 124 5.10 -0.95 -0.50
C GLU A 124 6.26 -1.28 0.43
N VAL A 125 7.14 -0.31 0.71
CA VAL A 125 8.33 -0.55 1.54
C VAL A 125 8.50 0.51 2.62
N GLY A 126 8.66 0.04 3.86
CA GLY A 126 8.91 0.89 5.01
C GLY A 126 9.66 0.15 6.12
N PRO A 127 10.17 0.88 7.12
CA PRO A 127 9.91 2.30 7.38
C PRO A 127 10.94 3.19 6.68
N ILE A 128 10.46 4.23 5.98
CA ILE A 128 11.30 5.30 5.44
C ILE A 128 10.57 6.64 5.54
N CYS A 129 11.28 7.67 5.97
CA CYS A 129 10.73 9.03 6.02
C CYS A 129 10.42 9.54 4.61
N GLN A 130 9.32 10.28 4.48
CA GLN A 130 8.97 10.95 3.23
C GLN A 130 10.09 11.91 2.79
N GLY A 131 10.43 11.90 1.49
CA GLY A 131 11.50 12.74 0.94
C GLY A 131 12.92 12.31 1.30
N VAL A 132 13.11 11.12 1.86
CA VAL A 132 14.41 10.50 2.14
C VAL A 132 14.63 9.30 1.23
N LEU A 133 15.89 9.09 0.82
CA LEU A 133 16.32 7.90 0.09
C LEU A 133 17.18 7.02 1.00
N ASP A 134 16.89 5.72 1.01
CA ASP A 134 17.74 4.71 1.63
C ASP A 134 18.23 3.75 0.53
N PRO A 135 19.55 3.58 0.35
CA PRO A 135 20.09 2.74 -0.71
C PRO A 135 19.74 1.26 -0.53
N LYS A 136 19.59 0.77 0.71
CA LYS A 136 19.21 -0.63 0.96
C LYS A 136 17.78 -0.87 0.49
N ILE A 137 16.86 0.04 0.81
CA ILE A 137 15.47 -0.02 0.33
C ILE A 137 15.43 0.08 -1.19
N PHE A 138 16.15 1.04 -1.78
CA PHE A 138 16.17 1.23 -3.24
C PHE A 138 16.63 -0.01 -4.00
N PHE A 139 17.81 -0.56 -3.66
CA PHE A 139 18.35 -1.72 -4.38
C PHE A 139 17.53 -2.99 -4.11
N LYS A 140 16.91 -3.12 -2.93
CA LYS A 140 16.02 -4.24 -2.65
C LYS A 140 14.73 -4.16 -3.48
N CYS A 141 14.14 -2.96 -3.61
CA CYS A 141 13.01 -2.75 -4.52
C CYS A 141 13.39 -3.06 -5.97
N GLU A 142 14.55 -2.61 -6.42
CA GLU A 142 15.03 -2.85 -7.79
C GLU A 142 15.18 -4.36 -8.08
N GLU A 143 15.76 -5.12 -7.14
CA GLU A 143 15.87 -6.58 -7.22
C GLU A 143 14.50 -7.25 -7.39
N ILE A 144 13.53 -6.88 -6.55
CA ILE A 144 12.19 -7.47 -6.56
C ILE A 144 11.45 -7.12 -7.86
N VAL A 145 11.56 -5.88 -8.33
CA VAL A 145 10.94 -5.45 -9.60
C VAL A 145 11.54 -6.19 -10.79
N LYS A 146 12.87 -6.33 -10.85
CA LYS A 146 13.54 -7.13 -11.89
C LYS A 146 13.03 -8.57 -11.87
N ARG A 147 12.96 -9.18 -10.69
CA ARG A 147 12.47 -10.55 -10.54
C ARG A 147 11.00 -10.70 -10.94
N ALA A 148 10.16 -9.72 -10.60
CA ALA A 148 8.76 -9.71 -10.99
C ALA A 148 8.59 -9.69 -12.52
N VAL A 149 9.39 -8.88 -13.21
CA VAL A 149 9.41 -8.82 -14.68
C VAL A 149 9.84 -10.17 -15.28
N GLU A 150 10.89 -10.80 -14.76
CA GLU A 150 11.34 -12.13 -15.22
C GLU A 150 10.25 -13.21 -15.08
N ILE A 151 9.54 -13.22 -13.95
CA ILE A 151 8.44 -14.15 -13.70
C ILE A 151 7.31 -13.92 -14.70
N LEU A 152 6.96 -12.66 -14.98
CA LEU A 152 5.92 -12.32 -15.95
C LEU A 152 6.32 -12.68 -17.39
N ASP A 153 7.58 -12.46 -17.78
CA ASP A 153 8.11 -12.75 -19.12
C ASP A 153 8.18 -14.25 -19.42
N SER A 154 8.62 -15.02 -18.42
CA SER A 154 8.68 -16.49 -18.46
C SER A 154 7.33 -17.17 -18.21
N ASN A 155 6.33 -16.44 -17.71
CA ASN A 155 5.04 -16.94 -17.25
C ASN A 155 5.18 -18.03 -16.14
N ASP A 156 6.20 -17.92 -15.29
CA ASP A 156 6.49 -18.83 -14.17
C ASP A 156 5.67 -18.48 -12.92
N LEU A 157 4.34 -18.43 -13.10
CA LEU A 157 3.37 -17.95 -12.11
C LEU A 157 2.76 -19.08 -11.27
N GLU A 158 2.94 -20.34 -11.67
CA GLU A 158 2.41 -21.48 -10.94
C GLU A 158 3.28 -21.77 -9.71
N LEU A 159 2.64 -21.85 -8.54
CA LEU A 159 3.31 -22.21 -7.29
C LEU A 159 2.39 -23.00 -6.37
N ASP A 160 2.67 -24.29 -6.20
CA ASP A 160 2.01 -25.17 -5.22
C ASP A 160 2.71 -25.11 -3.85
N LYS A 161 2.80 -23.90 -3.30
CA LYS A 161 3.30 -23.64 -1.95
C LYS A 161 2.29 -22.81 -1.19
N LYS A 162 2.36 -22.82 0.13
CA LYS A 162 1.48 -22.02 0.98
C LYS A 162 2.23 -20.77 1.43
N VAL A 163 1.60 -19.61 1.32
CA VAL A 163 2.15 -18.33 1.79
C VAL A 163 1.16 -17.63 2.72
N GLU A 164 1.69 -16.84 3.67
CA GLU A 164 0.86 -16.05 4.56
C GLU A 164 0.34 -14.80 3.85
N VAL A 165 -0.93 -14.46 4.09
CA VAL A 165 -1.54 -13.22 3.60
C VAL A 165 -2.30 -12.53 4.72
N PHE A 166 -2.36 -11.20 4.63
CA PHE A 166 -3.04 -10.35 5.60
C PHE A 166 -4.16 -9.60 4.90
N ASP A 167 -5.40 -9.80 5.35
CA ASP A 167 -6.59 -9.17 4.81
C ASP A 167 -6.97 -7.96 5.65
N ILE A 168 -6.93 -6.74 5.10
CA ILE A 168 -7.44 -5.57 5.81
C ILE A 168 -8.96 -5.73 6.02
N VAL A 169 -9.36 -5.68 7.29
CA VAL A 169 -10.77 -5.78 7.70
C VAL A 169 -11.34 -4.40 8.00
N LYS A 170 -10.54 -3.52 8.60
CA LYS A 170 -10.95 -2.15 8.92
C LYS A 170 -9.76 -1.25 9.26
N THR A 171 -10.04 0.04 9.37
CA THR A 171 -9.11 1.06 9.84
C THR A 171 -9.48 1.49 11.26
N VAL A 172 -8.50 1.98 12.01
CA VAL A 172 -8.67 2.59 13.33
C VAL A 172 -8.13 4.01 13.24
N ASP A 173 -8.92 5.02 13.60
CA ASP A 173 -8.46 6.42 13.71
C ASP A 173 -7.74 6.65 15.03
N PHE A 174 -7.00 7.76 15.10
CA PHE A 174 -6.58 8.34 16.36
C PHE A 174 -7.80 8.76 17.19
N PRO A 175 -7.74 8.69 18.53
CA PRO A 175 -8.72 9.36 19.38
C PRO A 175 -8.76 10.86 19.06
N ARG A 176 -9.96 11.40 18.84
CA ARG A 176 -10.15 12.81 18.44
C ARG A 176 -11.31 13.48 19.16
N GLU A 177 -11.19 14.79 19.30
CA GLU A 177 -12.27 15.71 19.69
C GLU A 177 -12.13 16.97 18.83
N ASP A 178 -13.24 17.42 18.23
CA ASP A 178 -13.28 18.56 17.29
C ASP A 178 -12.21 18.50 16.18
N GLY A 179 -11.97 17.29 15.66
CA GLY A 179 -10.98 17.01 14.61
C GLY A 179 -9.52 16.96 15.08
N LYS A 180 -9.23 17.34 16.32
CA LYS A 180 -7.87 17.32 16.90
C LYS A 180 -7.55 15.95 17.48
N ILE A 181 -6.35 15.46 17.22
CA ILE A 181 -5.83 14.22 17.81
C ILE A 181 -5.63 14.44 19.31
N LEU A 182 -6.10 13.50 20.13
CA LEU A 182 -6.00 13.50 21.59
C LEU A 182 -4.98 12.50 22.15
N ALA A 183 -4.54 11.55 21.33
CA ALA A 183 -3.60 10.52 21.73
C ALA A 183 -2.69 10.10 20.57
N MET A 184 -1.46 9.71 20.90
CA MET A 184 -0.47 9.19 19.96
C MET A 184 -0.51 7.66 19.95
N ILE A 185 0.05 7.00 18.93
CA ILE A 185 0.30 5.56 18.98
C ILE A 185 1.13 5.25 20.24
N HIS A 186 0.73 4.23 20.99
CA HIS A 186 1.45 3.84 22.19
C HIS A 186 2.88 3.36 21.82
N PRO A 187 3.92 3.69 22.61
CA PRO A 187 5.30 3.26 22.32
C PRO A 187 5.46 1.75 22.12
N ASP A 188 4.67 0.95 22.83
CA ASP A 188 4.67 -0.51 22.69
C ASP A 188 4.03 -1.01 21.38
N LEU A 189 3.35 -0.16 20.61
CA LEU A 189 2.77 -0.50 19.31
C LEU A 189 3.58 0.08 18.15
N ILE A 190 4.29 1.20 18.34
CA ILE A 190 5.11 1.83 17.29
C ILE A 190 6.08 0.81 16.70
N GLY A 191 6.06 0.71 15.36
CA GLY A 191 6.95 -0.18 14.62
C GLY A 191 6.65 -1.68 14.76
N LYS A 192 5.50 -2.06 15.33
CA LYS A 192 5.09 -3.46 15.47
C LYS A 192 4.10 -3.91 14.38
N ASP A 193 4.23 -3.39 13.16
CA ASP A 193 3.42 -3.83 12.03
C ASP A 193 3.52 -5.36 11.87
N TYR A 194 2.39 -5.97 11.53
CA TYR A 194 2.16 -7.42 11.47
C TYR A 194 2.32 -8.17 12.80
N SER A 195 2.33 -7.49 13.94
CA SER A 195 2.19 -8.12 15.25
C SER A 195 0.72 -8.33 15.59
N LEU A 196 0.41 -9.43 16.28
CA LEU A 196 -0.93 -9.73 16.76
C LEU A 196 -1.27 -8.84 17.97
N LEU A 197 -2.26 -7.98 17.80
CA LEU A 197 -2.92 -7.26 18.90
C LEU A 197 -3.94 -8.15 19.59
N LYS A 198 -3.95 -8.11 20.92
CA LYS A 198 -4.89 -8.81 21.79
C LYS A 198 -5.56 -7.84 22.74
N SER A 199 -6.72 -8.23 23.28
CA SER A 199 -7.41 -7.42 24.28
C SER A 199 -6.46 -7.07 25.44
N LYS A 200 -6.48 -5.81 25.86
CA LYS A 200 -5.58 -5.19 26.85
C LYS A 200 -4.16 -4.88 26.38
N ASP A 201 -3.82 -5.08 25.10
CA ASP A 201 -2.57 -4.54 24.56
C ASP A 201 -2.69 -3.01 24.44
N PRO A 202 -1.66 -2.23 24.78
CA PRO A 202 -1.72 -0.78 24.73
C PRO A 202 -1.58 -0.27 23.29
N ILE A 203 -2.52 0.57 22.83
CA ILE A 203 -2.59 1.02 21.42
C ILE A 203 -2.45 2.53 21.26
N PHE A 204 -2.92 3.31 22.24
CA PHE A 204 -2.68 4.76 22.26
C PHE A 204 -2.20 5.23 23.63
N LEU A 205 -1.50 6.36 23.64
CA LEU A 205 -1.09 7.10 24.83
C LEU A 205 -1.58 8.54 24.68
N ASP A 206 -2.48 8.97 25.57
CA ASP A 206 -2.97 10.35 25.56
C ASP A 206 -1.90 11.35 26.06
N PHE A 207 -2.15 12.65 25.91
CA PHE A 207 -1.22 13.68 26.37
C PHE A 207 -1.09 13.81 27.89
N ASN A 208 -1.98 13.15 28.65
CA ASN A 208 -1.92 13.04 30.11
C ASN A 208 -1.21 11.75 30.56
N LYS A 209 -0.66 10.97 29.63
CA LYS A 209 0.01 9.67 29.84
C LYS A 209 -0.94 8.54 30.26
N ASN A 210 -2.23 8.66 30.00
CA ASN A 210 -3.16 7.55 30.14
C ASN A 210 -3.09 6.64 28.92
N THR A 211 -3.00 5.35 29.17
CA THR A 211 -2.98 4.33 28.13
C THR A 211 -4.40 3.96 27.72
N ILE A 212 -4.65 3.94 26.41
CA ILE A 212 -5.85 3.38 25.81
C ILE A 212 -5.50 2.01 25.25
N TYR A 213 -6.29 1.01 25.62
CA TYR A 213 -6.02 -0.39 25.32
C TYR A 213 -6.92 -0.90 24.20
N TYR A 214 -6.41 -1.88 23.46
CA TYR A 214 -7.18 -2.64 22.49
C TYR A 214 -8.26 -3.46 23.19
N ASP A 215 -9.49 -3.42 22.68
CA ASP A 215 -10.67 -4.03 23.32
C ASP A 215 -11.44 -4.99 22.40
N GLN A 216 -10.87 -5.34 21.25
CA GLN A 216 -11.55 -6.13 20.21
C GLN A 216 -10.96 -7.54 20.08
N GLU A 217 -11.48 -8.32 19.12
CA GLU A 217 -10.96 -9.65 18.78
C GLU A 217 -9.49 -9.57 18.30
N PRO A 218 -8.67 -10.61 18.52
CA PRO A 218 -7.28 -10.58 18.10
C PRO A 218 -7.11 -10.35 16.59
N MET A 219 -6.36 -9.31 16.22
CA MET A 219 -6.10 -8.92 14.84
C MET A 219 -4.66 -8.44 14.68
N TYR A 220 -4.14 -8.45 13.46
CA TYR A 220 -2.82 -7.93 13.15
C TYR A 220 -2.90 -6.45 12.80
N ALA A 221 -1.99 -5.61 13.29
CA ALA A 221 -1.95 -4.19 12.94
C ALA A 221 -0.95 -3.92 11.81
N VAL A 222 -1.29 -3.06 10.85
CA VAL A 222 -0.41 -2.64 9.74
C VAL A 222 -0.60 -1.15 9.43
N PHE A 223 0.33 -0.56 8.68
CA PHE A 223 0.38 0.89 8.43
C PHE A 223 0.35 1.71 9.73
N ILE A 224 1.01 1.20 10.77
CA ILE A 224 1.04 1.85 12.07
C ILE A 224 1.78 3.17 11.95
N ASN A 225 1.07 4.26 12.24
CA ASN A 225 1.61 5.62 12.25
C ASN A 225 2.11 6.12 10.88
N GLU A 226 1.43 5.74 9.79
CA GLU A 226 1.73 6.28 8.45
C GLU A 226 1.44 7.79 8.39
N ALA A 227 2.46 8.59 8.07
CA ALA A 227 2.38 10.05 8.04
C ALA A 227 1.28 10.57 7.10
N ALA A 228 1.11 9.97 5.92
CA ALA A 228 0.08 10.35 4.95
C ALA A 228 -1.35 10.00 5.39
N TYR A 229 -1.54 9.23 6.47
CA TYR A 229 -2.83 8.73 6.91
C TYR A 229 -3.45 9.54 8.05
N TYR A 230 -2.71 10.49 8.62
CA TYR A 230 -3.21 11.44 9.61
C TYR A 230 -4.40 12.27 9.09
N GLU A 231 -4.34 12.73 7.84
CA GLU A 231 -5.44 13.44 7.16
C GLU A 231 -6.62 12.52 6.79
N LYS A 232 -6.36 11.20 6.74
CA LYS A 232 -7.33 10.18 6.32
C LYS A 232 -8.05 9.55 7.51
N ASN A 233 -7.77 10.01 8.72
CA ASN A 233 -8.31 9.46 9.97
C ASN A 233 -7.96 7.97 10.14
N ILE A 234 -6.71 7.60 9.82
CA ILE A 234 -6.20 6.24 9.97
C ILE A 234 -4.90 6.29 10.77
N ALA A 235 -4.94 5.76 11.98
CA ALA A 235 -3.78 5.52 12.84
C ALA A 235 -3.08 4.21 12.49
N PHE A 236 -3.87 3.17 12.19
CA PHE A 236 -3.42 1.88 11.67
C PHE A 236 -4.60 1.12 11.05
N CYS A 237 -4.30 0.09 10.27
CA CYS A 237 -5.27 -0.86 9.75
C CYS A 237 -5.22 -2.17 10.57
N LEU A 238 -6.37 -2.82 10.69
CA LEU A 238 -6.49 -4.14 11.32
C LEU A 238 -6.72 -5.21 10.27
N CYS A 239 -6.00 -6.32 10.41
CA CYS A 239 -5.96 -7.41 9.47
C CYS A 239 -6.29 -8.76 10.09
N LYS A 240 -6.87 -9.65 9.28
CA LYS A 240 -6.93 -11.09 9.54
C LYS A 240 -5.83 -11.80 8.76
N LYS A 241 -5.14 -12.73 9.40
CA LYS A 241 -4.12 -13.56 8.73
C LYS A 241 -4.77 -14.83 8.19
N SER A 242 -4.47 -15.17 6.94
CA SER A 242 -4.84 -16.43 6.32
C SER A 242 -3.66 -17.01 5.52
N ILE A 243 -3.85 -18.18 4.91
CA ILE A 243 -2.85 -18.86 4.09
C ILE A 243 -3.48 -19.17 2.73
N ILE A 244 -2.75 -18.87 1.65
CA ILE A 244 -3.15 -19.17 0.26
C ILE A 244 -2.10 -19.98 -0.49
#